data_AF-A0A016UQY7-F1
#
_entry.id   AF-A0A016UQY7-F1
#
_cell.length_a   1.000
_cell.length_b   1.000
_cell.length_c   1.000
_cell.angle_alpha   90.00
_cell.angle_beta   90.00
_cell.angle_gamma   90.00
#
_symmetry.space_group_name_H-M   'P 1'
#
loop_
_entity.id
_entity.type
_entity.pdbx_description
1 polymer ?
#
loop_
_entity_poly.entity_id
_entity_poly.type
_entity_poly.pdbx_seq_one_letter_code
_entity_poly.pdbx_strand_id
1 'polypeptide(L)'
;MIGIVAAKEAFEKVDDVNEDYTRLVGTIIKMRNECRAEAPNHTSRRISSSTRALLKKRRHMDRQANHVEYAVLNRLCRQRLAEDHANFVRSRLLDAVHRKRSLKEEKRALAEHRPRSRV
;
A
#
# COMPACT_ATOMS: atom_id res chain seq x y z
N MET A 1 1.26 18.70 -16.01
CA MET A 1 1.86 19.56 -14.97
C MET A 1 1.18 19.24 -13.65
N ILE A 2 1.89 18.63 -12.70
CA ILE A 2 1.41 18.51 -11.32
C ILE A 2 2.49 19.20 -10.49
N GLY A 3 2.29 20.48 -10.24
CA GLY A 3 3.10 21.22 -9.28
C GLY A 3 2.68 20.80 -7.88
N ILE A 4 3.40 19.85 -7.30
CA ILE A 4 3.39 19.68 -5.85
C ILE A 4 4.42 20.70 -5.35
N VAL A 5 3.96 21.92 -5.13
CA VAL A 5 4.69 22.86 -4.27
C VAL A 5 4.51 22.28 -2.87
N ALA A 6 5.43 21.43 -2.44
CA ALA A 6 5.65 21.21 -1.02
C ALA A 6 5.91 22.59 -0.46
N ALA A 7 4.96 23.11 0.32
CA ALA A 7 5.15 24.37 1.03
C ALA A 7 6.48 24.25 1.76
N LYS A 8 7.45 25.09 1.39
CA LYS A 8 8.66 25.25 2.18
C LYS A 8 8.22 25.86 3.50
N GLU A 9 7.85 25.04 4.47
CA GLU A 9 7.77 25.49 5.86
C GLU A 9 9.19 25.96 6.20
N ALA A 10 9.38 27.28 6.22
CA ALA A 10 10.63 27.88 6.61
C ALA A 10 10.81 27.57 8.11
N PHE A 11 11.86 26.82 8.44
CA PHE A 11 12.30 26.63 9.82
C PHE A 11 12.96 27.92 10.28
N GLU A 12 12.13 28.90 10.63
CA GLU A 12 12.56 30.13 11.25
C GLU A 12 12.94 29.82 12.70
N LYS A 13 14.21 30.06 13.01
CA LYS A 13 14.80 29.77 14.32
C LYS A 13 14.18 30.71 15.36
N VAL A 14 13.62 30.13 16.40
CA VAL A 14 13.13 30.90 17.56
C VAL A 14 14.29 31.11 18.55
N ASP A 15 14.30 32.24 19.26
CA ASP A 15 15.38 32.56 20.21
C ASP A 15 15.43 31.60 21.40
N ASP A 16 14.29 31.03 21.80
CA ASP A 16 14.23 29.95 22.80
C ASP A 16 14.51 28.59 22.16
N VAL A 17 15.58 27.94 22.62
CA VAL A 17 16.05 26.64 22.11
C VAL A 17 15.03 25.53 22.39
N ASN A 18 14.31 25.59 23.52
CA ASN A 18 13.32 24.59 23.87
C ASN A 18 12.07 24.70 22.97
N GLU A 19 11.62 25.93 22.71
CA GLU A 19 10.54 26.21 21.77
C GLU A 19 10.92 25.80 20.34
N ASP A 20 12.12 26.14 19.88
CA ASP A 20 12.62 25.78 18.55
C ASP A 20 12.68 24.24 18.37
N TYR A 21 13.20 23.53 19.38
CA TYR A 21 13.23 22.07 19.39
C TYR A 21 11.82 21.46 19.37
N THR A 22 10.90 22.00 20.18
CA THR A 22 9.52 21.50 20.26
C THR A 22 8.79 21.70 18.93
N ARG A 23 8.98 22.86 18.29
CA ARG A 23 8.43 23.17 16.98
C ARG A 23 8.98 22.23 15.90
N LEU A 24 10.30 22.01 15.88
CA LEU A 24 10.94 21.08 14.95
C LEU A 24 10.39 19.65 15.08
N VAL A 25 10.30 19.13 16.30
CA VAL A 25 9.74 17.80 16.57
C VAL A 25 8.27 17.73 16.13
N GLY A 26 7.48 18.76 16.42
CA GLY A 26 6.09 18.87 15.99
C GLY A 26 5.94 18.80 14.47
N THR A 27 6.74 19.57 13.74
CA THR A 27 6.75 19.57 12.27
C THR A 27 7.18 18.22 11.71
N ILE A 28 8.22 17.57 12.24
CA ILE A 28 8.65 16.23 11.80
C ILE A 28 7.53 15.20 12.02
N ILE A 29 6.84 15.26 13.16
CA ILE A 29 5.70 14.37 13.45
C ILE A 29 4.55 14.61 12.47
N LYS A 30 4.23 15.87 12.18
CA LYS A 30 3.22 16.27 11.19
C LYS A 30 3.57 15.73 9.81
N MET A 31 4.77 16.00 9.30
CA MET A 31 5.27 15.50 8.02
C MET A 31 5.23 13.97 7.95
N ARG A 32 5.65 13.26 9.02
CA ARG A 32 5.56 11.79 9.09
C ARG A 32 4.12 11.31 8.97
N ASN A 33 3.18 11.97 9.64
CA ASN A 33 1.77 11.58 9.63
C ASN A 33 1.14 11.85 8.26
N GLU A 34 1.46 12.99 7.63
CA GLU A 34 1.04 13.35 6.27
C GLU A 34 1.61 12.36 5.25
N CYS A 35 2.91 12.06 5.30
CA CYS A 35 3.53 11.04 4.46
C CYS A 35 2.91 9.64 4.66
N ARG A 36 2.50 9.27 5.88
CA ARG A 36 1.80 8.01 6.15
C ARG A 36 0.36 8.00 5.60
N ALA A 37 -0.30 9.15 5.56
CA ALA A 37 -1.64 9.31 5.02
C ALA A 37 -1.64 9.36 3.48
N GLU A 38 -0.65 10.05 2.90
CA GLU A 38 -0.45 10.17 1.44
C GLU A 38 0.15 8.92 0.83
N ALA A 39 0.99 8.17 1.55
CA ALA A 39 1.43 6.86 1.11
C ALA A 39 0.15 6.05 0.87
N PRO A 40 -0.22 5.78 -0.40
CA PRO A 40 -1.36 4.95 -0.65
C PRO A 40 -0.98 3.65 0.02
N ASN A 41 -1.70 3.22 1.05
CA ASN A 41 -1.50 1.91 1.64
C ASN A 41 -1.68 0.92 0.50
N HIS A 42 -0.58 0.59 -0.20
CA HIS A 42 -0.62 -0.03 -1.52
C HIS A 42 -1.24 -1.42 -1.40
N THR A 43 -1.21 -1.98 -0.21
CA THR A 43 -1.80 -3.23 0.23
C THR A 43 -3.32 -3.17 0.38
N SER A 44 -3.92 -2.03 0.75
CA SER A 44 -5.35 -1.96 1.09
C SER A 44 -6.26 -2.02 -0.13
N ARG A 45 -5.87 -1.38 -1.24
CA ARG A 45 -6.60 -1.43 -2.52
C ARG A 45 -6.34 -2.71 -3.34
N ARG A 46 -5.25 -3.41 -3.06
CA ARG A 46 -4.83 -4.60 -3.84
C ARG A 46 -5.44 -5.90 -3.35
N ILE A 47 -5.79 -5.99 -2.07
CA ILE A 47 -6.30 -7.20 -1.45
C ILE A 47 -7.58 -6.85 -0.70
N SER A 48 -8.67 -7.53 -1.06
CA SER A 48 -9.99 -7.32 -0.47
C SER A 48 -9.99 -7.67 1.03
N SER A 49 -10.94 -7.10 1.77
CA SER A 49 -11.12 -7.39 3.20
C SER A 49 -11.40 -8.88 3.45
N SER A 50 -12.16 -9.52 2.56
CA SER A 50 -12.47 -10.95 2.65
C SER A 50 -11.22 -11.82 2.48
N THR A 51 -10.37 -11.55 1.48
CA THR A 51 -9.08 -12.24 1.31
C THR A 51 -8.15 -12.00 2.51
N ARG A 52 -8.15 -10.80 3.08
CA ARG A 52 -7.38 -10.49 4.29
C ARG A 52 -7.84 -11.31 5.49
N ALA A 53 -9.15 -11.52 5.64
CA ALA A 53 -9.70 -12.38 6.68
C ALA A 53 -9.26 -13.84 6.50
N LEU A 54 -9.26 -14.37 5.27
CA LEU A 54 -8.75 -15.71 4.97
C LEU A 54 -7.25 -15.86 5.29
N LEU A 55 -6.44 -14.86 4.93
CA LEU A 55 -5.01 -14.85 5.25
C LEU A 55 -4.77 -14.80 6.76
N LYS A 56 -5.58 -14.03 7.50
CA LYS A 56 -5.54 -13.98 8.95
C LYS A 56 -5.90 -15.34 9.55
N LYS A 57 -6.98 -15.98 9.08
CA LYS A 57 -7.36 -17.35 9.48
C LYS A 57 -6.22 -18.33 9.25
N ARG A 58 -5.58 -18.30 8.07
CA ARG A 58 -4.44 -19.16 7.73
C ARG A 58 -3.22 -18.91 8.62
N ARG A 59 -2.98 -17.65 9.03
CA ARG A 59 -1.84 -17.28 9.90
C ARG A 59 -1.97 -17.86 11.31
N HIS A 60 -3.19 -17.98 11.82
CA HIS A 60 -3.47 -18.44 13.18
C HIS A 60 -3.85 -19.93 13.27
N MET A 61 -3.98 -20.62 12.13
CA MET A 61 -4.24 -22.06 12.08
C MET A 61 -2.95 -22.85 12.31
N ASP A 62 -2.99 -23.80 13.23
CA ASP A 62 -1.91 -24.77 13.40
C ASP A 62 -1.87 -25.72 12.19
N ARG A 63 -0.70 -25.77 11.55
CA ARG A 63 -0.45 -26.57 10.36
C ARG A 63 -0.35 -28.06 10.67
N GLN A 64 0.19 -28.42 11.83
CA GLN A 64 0.44 -29.82 12.18
C GLN A 64 -0.86 -30.49 12.63
N ALA A 65 -1.63 -29.82 13.50
CA ALA A 65 -2.91 -30.31 13.94
C ALA A 65 -3.96 -30.36 12.81
N ASN A 66 -3.94 -29.41 11.86
CA ASN A 66 -5.00 -29.25 10.85
C ASN A 66 -4.48 -29.30 9.41
N HIS A 67 -3.64 -30.29 9.07
CA HIS A 67 -2.92 -30.32 7.79
C HIS A 67 -3.83 -30.26 6.54
N VAL A 68 -4.96 -30.99 6.52
CA VAL A 68 -5.91 -30.99 5.40
C VAL A 68 -6.59 -29.64 5.27
N GLU A 69 -7.14 -29.12 6.36
CA GLU A 69 -7.83 -27.83 6.37
C GLU A 69 -6.88 -26.69 5.99
N TYR A 70 -5.63 -26.77 6.45
CA TYR A 70 -4.59 -25.83 6.09
C TYR A 70 -4.31 -25.87 4.59
N ALA A 71 -4.20 -27.05 3.98
CA ALA A 71 -3.98 -27.20 2.54
C ALA A 71 -5.14 -26.59 1.72
N VAL A 72 -6.38 -26.88 2.12
CA VAL A 72 -7.59 -26.32 1.50
C VAL A 72 -7.62 -24.80 1.63
N LEU A 73 -7.40 -24.27 2.84
CA LEU A 73 -7.39 -22.84 3.11
C LEU A 73 -6.25 -22.14 2.37
N ASN A 74 -5.08 -22.77 2.26
CA ASN A 74 -3.94 -22.24 1.53
C ASN A 74 -4.22 -22.16 0.01
N ARG A 75 -4.88 -23.19 -0.56
CA ARG A 75 -5.33 -23.16 -1.96
C ARG A 75 -6.33 -22.03 -2.18
N LEU A 76 -7.32 -21.89 -1.31
CA LEU A 76 -8.32 -20.82 -1.39
C LEU A 76 -7.66 -19.44 -1.28
N CYS A 77 -6.72 -19.24 -0.35
CA CYS A 77 -5.98 -17.99 -0.22
C CYS A 77 -5.25 -17.62 -1.52
N ARG A 78 -4.59 -18.59 -2.18
CA ARG A 78 -3.88 -18.35 -3.44
C ARG A 78 -4.82 -17.96 -4.57
N GLN A 79 -5.96 -18.63 -4.69
CA GLN A 79 -6.98 -18.31 -5.69
C GLN A 79 -7.53 -16.89 -5.49
N ARG A 80 -7.97 -16.56 -4.27
CA ARG A 80 -8.50 -15.23 -3.95
C ARG A 80 -7.47 -14.11 -4.13
N LEU A 81 -6.21 -14.36 -3.81
CA LEU A 81 -5.13 -13.41 -4.09
C LEU A 81 -4.91 -13.16 -5.58
N ALA A 82 -4.99 -14.21 -6.41
CA ALA A 82 -4.88 -14.07 -7.86
C ALA A 82 -6.05 -13.28 -8.45
N GLU A 83 -7.27 -13.54 -7.99
CA GLU A 83 -8.48 -12.80 -8.36
C GLU A 83 -8.39 -11.32 -7.97
N ASP A 84 -8.05 -11.04 -6.71
CA ASP A 84 -7.87 -9.67 -6.21
C ASP A 84 -6.82 -8.91 -7.04
N HIS A 85 -5.71 -9.57 -7.38
CA HIS A 85 -4.68 -8.96 -8.23
C HIS A 85 -5.17 -8.68 -9.65
N ALA A 86 -5.88 -9.64 -10.28
CA ALA A 86 -6.47 -9.45 -11.60
C ALA A 86 -7.49 -8.30 -11.62
N ASN A 87 -8.34 -8.23 -10.60
CA ASN A 87 -9.32 -7.16 -10.41
C ASN A 87 -8.63 -5.80 -10.22
N PHE A 88 -7.56 -5.75 -9.42
CA PHE A 88 -6.76 -4.53 -9.24
C PHE A 88 -6.16 -4.04 -10.56
N VAL A 89 -5.54 -4.93 -11.33
CA VAL A 89 -4.98 -4.62 -12.66
C VAL A 89 -6.08 -4.09 -13.58
N ARG A 90 -7.22 -4.78 -13.66
CA ARG A 90 -8.35 -4.38 -14.50
C ARG A 90 -8.88 -3.00 -14.13
N SER A 91 -9.19 -2.78 -12.86
CA SER A 91 -9.71 -1.50 -12.36
C SER A 91 -8.74 -0.36 -12.59
N ARG A 92 -7.43 -0.59 -12.39
CA ARG A 92 -6.41 0.43 -12.64
C ARG A 92 -6.28 0.80 -14.11
N LEU A 93 -6.35 -0.18 -15.01
CA LEU A 93 -6.32 0.07 -16.45
C LEU A 93 -7.58 0.81 -16.93
N LEU A 94 -8.76 0.43 -16.46
CA LEU A 94 -10.01 1.14 -16.77
C LEU A 94 -9.97 2.60 -16.30
N ASP A 95 -9.48 2.82 -15.07
CA ASP A 95 -9.29 4.15 -14.51
C ASP A 95 -8.25 4.98 -15.30
N ALA A 96 -7.23 4.34 -15.86
CA ALA A 96 -6.29 4.99 -16.77
C ALA A 96 -6.96 5.43 -18.09
N VAL A 97 -7.79 4.57 -18.68
CA VAL A 97 -8.58 4.91 -19.88
C VAL A 97 -9.50 6.10 -19.60
N HIS A 98 -10.26 6.05 -18.51
CA HIS A 98 -11.20 7.12 -18.14
C HIS A 98 -10.49 8.46 -17.92
N ARG A 99 -9.28 8.44 -17.34
CA ARG A 99 -8.45 9.62 -17.11
C ARG A 99 -7.55 9.99 -18.28
N LYS A 100 -7.68 9.33 -19.44
CA LYS A 100 -6.84 9.53 -20.63
C LYS A 100 -5.33 9.45 -20.33
N ARG A 101 -4.95 8.61 -19.37
CA ARG A 101 -3.55 8.36 -19.00
C ARG A 101 -2.94 7.30 -19.91
N SER A 102 -1.61 7.32 -20.03
CA SER A 102 -0.87 6.36 -20.85
C SER A 102 -1.00 4.93 -20.31
N LEU A 103 -1.62 4.05 -21.09
CA LEU A 103 -1.70 2.62 -20.76
C LEU A 103 -0.33 1.95 -20.71
N LYS A 104 0.65 2.45 -21.47
CA LYS A 104 2.02 1.93 -21.48
C LYS A 104 2.70 2.16 -20.12
N GLU A 105 2.57 3.37 -19.58
CA GLU A 105 3.13 3.73 -18.28
C GLU A 105 2.45 2.98 -17.15
N GLU A 106 1.12 2.87 -17.18
CA GLU A 106 0.37 2.14 -16.15
C GLU A 106 0.69 0.64 -16.16
N LYS A 107 0.86 0.02 -17.34
CA LYS A 107 1.34 -1.36 -17.45
C LYS A 107 2.75 -1.53 -16.89
N ARG A 108 3.66 -0.58 -17.15
CA ARG A 108 5.01 -0.58 -16.60
C ARG A 108 4.99 -0.50 -15.07
N ALA A 109 4.23 0.45 -14.51
CA ALA A 109 4.08 0.59 -13.07
C ALA A 109 3.47 -0.67 -12.42
N LEU A 110 2.51 -1.32 -13.08
CA LEU A 110 1.96 -2.60 -12.63
C LEU A 110 3.01 -3.73 -12.64
N ALA A 111 3.89 -3.77 -13.64
CA ALA A 111 4.95 -4.78 -13.76
C ALA A 111 6.04 -4.61 -12.68
N GLU A 112 6.42 -3.37 -12.36
CA GLU A 112 7.38 -3.06 -11.28
C GLU A 112 6.89 -3.54 -9.91
N HIS A 113 5.58 -3.62 -9.73
CA HIS A 113 4.94 -4.07 -8.52
C HIS A 113 4.59 -5.56 -8.48
N ARG A 114 4.88 -6.31 -9.55
CA ARG A 114 4.73 -7.77 -9.54
C ARG A 114 5.80 -8.34 -8.61
N PRO A 115 5.44 -9.21 -7.64
CA PRO A 115 6.45 -9.86 -6.82
C PRO A 115 7.40 -10.61 -7.75
N ARG A 116 8.71 -10.28 -7.71
CA ARG A 116 9.74 -11.07 -8.37
C ARG A 116 9.61 -12.47 -7.79
N SER A 117 9.17 -13.42 -8.60
CA SER A 117 9.19 -14.83 -8.24
C SER A 117 10.64 -15.18 -7.91
N ARG A 118 10.95 -15.42 -6.63
CA ARG A 118 12.12 -16.22 -6.28
C ARG A 118 11.80 -17.62 -6.78
N VAL A 119 12.47 -17.97 -7.88
CA VAL A 119 12.58 -19.34 -8.38
C VAL A 119 13.30 -20.17 -7.31
#